data_AF-A0A1F9DK36-F1
#
_entry.id   AF-A0A1F9DK36-F1
#
_cell.length_a   1.000
_cell.length_b   1.000
_cell.length_c   1.000
_cell.angle_alpha   90.00
_cell.angle_beta   90.00
_cell.angle_gamma   90.00
#
_symmetry.space_group_name_H-M   'P 1'
#
loop_
_entity.id
_entity.type
_entity.pdbx_description
1 polymer ?
#
loop_
_entity_poly.entity_id
_entity_poly.type
_entity_poly.pdbx_seq_one_letter_code
_entity_poly.pdbx_strand_id
1 'polypeptide(L)'
;MGVEKVAIYPCGGIGLHVSCVTRQAGYLLEEELFKLDVEILDMHRLIRGMPDEVELVETCPTIILDGCAHQCGSSLFGLLKIKPAARIYIPDIIAETGLYPGRARKVLEESGQRLAREVALKTARIVRGMRESPDYHYYPQKVQALGLTLCDYEVDVEEALGYIKIAPGVYRPKEMNPLPGFEQKETQV
;
A
#
# COMPACT_ATOMS: atom_id res chain seq x y z
N MET A 1 16.81 12.91 1.63
CA MET A 1 16.44 13.45 0.30
C MET A 1 14.93 13.59 0.27
N GLY A 2 14.39 14.60 -0.41
CA GLY A 2 12.94 14.72 -0.60
C GLY A 2 12.41 13.49 -1.36
N VAL A 3 11.14 13.15 -1.14
CA VAL A 3 10.51 12.04 -1.87
C VAL A 3 10.27 12.49 -3.29
N GLU A 4 10.94 11.88 -4.28
CA GLU A 4 10.72 12.21 -5.69
C GLU A 4 9.59 11.40 -6.32
N LYS A 5 9.50 10.13 -5.93
CA LYS A 5 8.53 9.16 -6.45
C LYS A 5 7.98 8.30 -5.32
N VAL A 6 6.74 7.85 -5.45
CA VAL A 6 6.08 6.93 -4.52
C VAL A 6 5.66 5.68 -5.27
N ALA A 7 6.07 4.51 -4.78
CA ALA A 7 5.60 3.24 -5.32
C ALA A 7 4.25 2.87 -4.71
N ILE A 8 3.32 2.36 -5.51
CA ILE A 8 2.03 1.87 -5.04
C ILE A 8 1.90 0.40 -5.40
N TYR A 9 1.58 -0.43 -4.41
CA TYR A 9 1.25 -1.83 -4.66
C TYR A 9 -0.27 -2.06 -4.53
N PRO A 10 -1.02 -2.08 -5.65
CA PRO A 10 -2.42 -2.48 -5.63
C PRO A 10 -2.55 -4.01 -5.51
N CYS A 11 -3.40 -4.49 -4.59
CA CYS A 11 -3.69 -5.92 -4.48
C CYS A 11 -4.12 -6.52 -5.83
N GLY A 12 -3.42 -7.57 -6.29
CA GLY A 12 -3.77 -8.30 -7.52
C GLY A 12 -5.02 -9.19 -7.41
N GLY A 13 -5.46 -9.47 -6.17
CA GLY A 13 -6.56 -10.35 -5.74
C GLY A 13 -6.97 -11.48 -6.68
N ILE A 14 -6.29 -12.61 -6.47
CA ILE A 14 -6.73 -13.92 -6.89
C ILE A 14 -8.12 -14.16 -6.31
N GLY A 15 -9.15 -14.30 -7.15
CA GLY A 15 -10.45 -14.72 -6.63
C GLY A 15 -11.46 -13.60 -6.28
N LEU A 16 -11.02 -12.36 -6.02
CA LEU A 16 -11.85 -11.39 -5.30
C LEU A 16 -12.22 -10.13 -6.11
N HIS A 17 -13.43 -9.60 -5.89
CA HIS A 17 -13.91 -8.36 -6.54
C HIS A 17 -13.15 -7.11 -6.10
N VAL A 18 -12.66 -7.11 -4.86
CA VAL A 18 -11.92 -6.00 -4.27
C VAL A 18 -10.60 -5.69 -4.98
N SER A 19 -10.03 -6.64 -5.75
CA SER A 19 -8.83 -6.34 -6.57
C SER A 19 -9.09 -5.40 -7.73
N CYS A 20 -10.34 -5.29 -8.17
CA CYS A 20 -10.70 -4.31 -9.19
C CYS A 20 -10.76 -2.90 -8.59
N VAL A 21 -11.20 -2.80 -7.33
CA VAL A 21 -11.18 -1.54 -6.58
C VAL A 21 -9.74 -1.06 -6.38
N THR A 22 -8.85 -1.94 -5.90
CA THR A 22 -7.44 -1.57 -5.65
C THR A 22 -6.70 -1.20 -6.94
N ARG A 23 -6.89 -1.95 -8.03
CA ARG A 23 -6.28 -1.62 -9.33
C ARG A 23 -6.81 -0.32 -9.90
N GLN A 24 -8.13 -0.10 -9.89
CA GLN A 24 -8.69 1.18 -10.33
C GLN A 24 -8.20 2.34 -9.46
N ALA A 25 -8.07 2.17 -8.15
CA ALA A 25 -7.47 3.19 -7.30
C ALA A 25 -6.00 3.49 -7.68
N GLY A 26 -5.22 2.45 -8.00
CA GLY A 26 -3.86 2.58 -8.53
C GLY A 26 -3.81 3.39 -9.83
N TYR A 27 -4.66 3.05 -10.81
CA TYR A 27 -4.72 3.79 -12.08
C TYR A 27 -5.17 5.24 -11.90
N LEU A 28 -6.14 5.51 -11.02
CA LEU A 28 -6.53 6.90 -10.70
C LEU A 28 -5.34 7.69 -10.12
N LEU A 29 -4.51 7.06 -9.29
CA LEU A 29 -3.32 7.72 -8.73
C LEU A 29 -2.27 8.03 -9.79
N GLU A 30 -1.91 7.02 -10.58
CA GLU A 30 -0.85 7.10 -11.58
C GLU A 30 -1.24 7.96 -12.80
N GLU A 31 -2.47 7.81 -13.30
CA GLU A 31 -2.90 8.44 -14.55
C GLU A 31 -3.60 9.78 -14.35
N GLU A 32 -4.29 10.02 -13.23
CA GLU A 32 -5.08 11.24 -13.02
C GLU A 32 -4.48 12.17 -11.96
N LEU A 33 -4.06 11.65 -10.81
CA LEU A 33 -3.74 12.48 -9.64
C LEU A 33 -2.27 12.89 -9.53
N PHE A 34 -1.33 12.03 -9.92
CA PHE A 34 0.12 12.22 -9.69
C PHE A 34 0.96 11.71 -10.87
N LYS A 35 0.55 12.00 -12.10
CA LYS A 35 1.28 11.59 -13.31
C LYS A 35 2.80 11.70 -13.13
N LEU A 36 3.51 10.59 -13.33
CA LEU A 36 4.98 10.43 -13.20
C LEU A 36 5.57 10.49 -11.78
N ASP A 37 4.82 10.94 -10.78
CA ASP A 37 5.22 10.99 -9.36
C ASP A 37 4.86 9.71 -8.60
N VAL A 38 3.96 8.90 -9.17
CA VAL A 38 3.53 7.61 -8.66
C VAL A 38 3.84 6.53 -9.70
N GLU A 39 4.31 5.38 -9.23
CA GLU A 39 4.57 4.21 -10.07
C GLU A 39 3.93 2.96 -9.46
N ILE A 40 3.23 2.18 -10.28
CA ILE A 40 2.61 0.91 -9.84
C ILE A 40 3.66 -0.20 -9.82
N LEU A 41 3.86 -0.79 -8.64
CA LEU A 41 4.79 -1.92 -8.41
C LEU A 41 4.23 -3.23 -9.00
N ASP A 42 5.04 -3.95 -9.79
CA ASP A 42 4.72 -5.31 -10.24
C ASP A 42 5.30 -6.37 -9.28
N MET A 43 4.42 -6.91 -8.45
CA MET A 43 4.76 -7.98 -7.50
C MET A 43 5.46 -9.17 -8.16
N HIS A 44 5.06 -9.61 -9.36
CA HIS A 44 5.64 -10.80 -9.97
C HIS A 44 7.09 -10.53 -10.39
N ARG A 45 7.37 -9.33 -10.87
CA ARG A 45 8.72 -8.91 -11.23
C ARG A 45 9.59 -8.71 -9.98
N LEU A 46 9.03 -8.13 -8.92
CA LEU A 46 9.72 -8.01 -7.63
C LEU A 46 10.10 -9.38 -7.05
N ILE A 47 9.16 -10.34 -7.02
CA ILE A 47 9.42 -11.71 -6.53
C ILE A 47 10.50 -12.40 -7.37
N ARG A 48 10.57 -12.11 -8.68
CA ARG A 48 11.62 -12.64 -9.56
C ARG A 48 12.96 -11.91 -9.43
N GLY A 49 13.05 -10.90 -8.57
CA GLY A 49 14.27 -10.11 -8.35
C GLY A 49 14.65 -9.25 -9.55
N MET A 50 13.67 -8.74 -10.31
CA MET A 50 13.95 -7.83 -11.42
C MET A 50 14.59 -6.54 -10.90
N PRO A 51 15.77 -6.13 -11.41
CA PRO A 51 16.55 -5.06 -10.79
C PRO A 51 15.80 -3.73 -10.65
N ASP A 52 14.97 -3.38 -11.62
CA ASP A 52 14.20 -2.14 -11.63
C ASP A 52 13.13 -2.11 -10.52
N GLU A 53 12.43 -3.21 -10.31
CA GLU A 53 11.41 -3.34 -9.26
C GLU A 53 12.02 -3.46 -7.86
N VAL A 54 13.18 -4.13 -7.76
CA VAL A 54 13.96 -4.17 -6.51
C VAL A 54 14.46 -2.76 -6.17
N GLU A 55 15.03 -2.03 -7.14
CA GLU A 55 15.47 -0.65 -6.91
C GLU A 55 14.31 0.26 -6.52
N LEU A 56 13.16 0.13 -7.19
CA LEU A 56 11.96 0.91 -6.88
C LEU A 56 11.54 0.73 -5.41
N VAL A 57 11.44 -0.50 -4.92
CA VAL A 57 11.01 -0.77 -3.54
C VAL A 57 12.07 -0.40 -2.50
N GLU A 58 13.36 -0.52 -2.84
CA GLU A 58 14.47 -0.17 -1.97
C GLU A 58 14.61 1.34 -1.79
N THR A 59 14.40 2.11 -2.86
CA THR A 59 14.74 3.55 -2.90
C THR A 59 13.52 4.46 -2.70
N CYS A 60 12.32 4.01 -3.05
CA CYS A 60 11.11 4.81 -2.96
C CYS A 60 10.21 4.36 -1.78
N PRO A 61 9.53 5.30 -1.11
CA PRO A 61 8.47 4.92 -0.18
C PRO A 61 7.38 4.15 -0.92
N THR A 62 7.00 3.00 -0.40
CA THR A 62 5.92 2.19 -0.95
C THR A 62 4.65 2.31 -0.13
N ILE A 63 3.50 2.49 -0.77
CA ILE A 63 2.17 2.34 -0.14
C ILE A 63 1.50 1.07 -0.65
N ILE A 64 1.06 0.22 0.28
CA ILE A 64 0.36 -1.03 -0.03
C ILE A 64 -1.15 -0.81 0.03
N LEU A 65 -1.90 -1.25 -0.98
CA LEU A 65 -3.36 -1.27 -0.99
C LEU A 65 -3.87 -2.70 -0.75
N ASP A 66 -4.04 -3.08 0.51
CA ASP A 66 -4.48 -4.41 0.91
C ASP A 66 -6.02 -4.54 0.83
N GLY A 67 -6.48 -5.31 -0.16
CA GLY A 67 -7.89 -5.45 -0.46
C GLY A 67 -8.67 -6.36 0.49
N CYS A 68 -8.01 -7.27 1.20
CA CYS A 68 -8.69 -8.29 2.02
C CYS A 68 -7.84 -8.74 3.20
N ALA A 69 -8.41 -9.60 4.05
CA ALA A 69 -7.76 -10.16 5.24
C ALA A 69 -6.50 -10.98 4.96
N HIS A 70 -6.28 -11.45 3.72
CA HIS A 70 -5.04 -12.14 3.37
C HIS A 70 -3.83 -11.21 3.28
N GLN A 71 -4.04 -9.89 3.13
CA GLN A 71 -2.98 -8.87 3.19
C GLN A 71 -1.72 -9.20 2.36
N CYS A 72 -1.88 -9.81 1.17
CA CYS A 72 -0.77 -10.44 0.45
C CYS A 72 0.39 -9.46 0.13
N GLY A 73 0.10 -8.17 -0.04
CA GLY A 73 1.14 -7.16 -0.22
C GLY A 73 1.97 -6.97 1.04
N SER A 74 1.31 -6.77 2.16
CA SER A 74 1.99 -6.65 3.44
C SER A 74 2.73 -7.93 3.82
N SER A 75 2.17 -9.11 3.55
CA SER A 75 2.88 -10.39 3.75
C SER A 75 4.16 -10.47 2.93
N LEU A 76 4.14 -10.05 1.67
CA LEU A 76 5.34 -10.01 0.84
C LEU A 76 6.39 -9.05 1.40
N PHE A 77 5.99 -7.85 1.83
CA PHE A 77 6.92 -6.88 2.43
C PHE A 77 7.53 -7.40 3.74
N GLY A 78 6.73 -8.10 4.56
CA GLY A 78 7.21 -8.80 5.74
C GLY A 78 8.25 -9.88 5.39
N LEU A 79 7.98 -10.71 4.39
CA LEU A 79 8.93 -11.72 3.89
C LEU A 79 10.24 -11.08 3.39
N LEU A 80 10.14 -9.99 2.64
CA LEU A 80 11.30 -9.26 2.10
C LEU A 80 12.01 -8.40 3.17
N LYS A 81 11.50 -8.37 4.41
CA LYS A 81 11.97 -7.56 5.56
C LYS A 81 12.11 -6.08 5.26
N ILE A 82 11.16 -5.55 4.50
CA ILE A 82 11.07 -4.13 4.15
C ILE A 82 9.76 -3.56 4.69
N LYS A 83 9.81 -2.35 5.23
CA LYS A 83 8.65 -1.69 5.79
C LYS A 83 8.06 -0.72 4.76
N PRO A 84 6.78 -0.87 4.37
CA PRO A 84 6.13 0.13 3.53
C PRO A 84 5.99 1.46 4.29
N ALA A 85 5.92 2.57 3.57
CA ALA A 85 5.65 3.87 4.18
C ALA A 85 4.24 3.93 4.77
N ALA A 86 3.27 3.28 4.12
CA ALA A 86 1.90 3.18 4.60
C ALA A 86 1.18 1.94 4.05
N ARG A 87 0.10 1.56 4.72
CA ARG A 87 -0.89 0.58 4.26
C ARG A 87 -2.26 1.23 4.21
N ILE A 88 -2.94 1.05 3.09
CA ILE A 88 -4.37 1.26 2.96
C ILE A 88 -5.05 -0.09 3.12
N TYR A 89 -5.87 -0.24 4.15
CA TYR A 89 -6.62 -1.47 4.40
C TYR A 89 -8.08 -1.25 4.01
N ILE A 90 -8.47 -1.81 2.87
CA ILE A 90 -9.78 -1.55 2.25
C ILE A 90 -10.95 -2.07 3.09
N PRO A 91 -10.88 -3.21 3.80
CA PRO A 91 -11.98 -3.66 4.66
C PRO A 91 -12.40 -2.63 5.72
N ASP A 92 -11.45 -1.88 6.27
CA ASP A 92 -11.75 -0.79 7.21
C ASP A 92 -12.46 0.39 6.55
N ILE A 93 -12.11 0.70 5.30
CA ILE A 93 -12.77 1.75 4.52
C ILE A 93 -14.21 1.32 4.19
N ILE A 94 -14.41 0.05 3.84
CA ILE A 94 -15.74 -0.54 3.63
C ILE A 94 -16.57 -0.41 4.92
N ALA A 95 -16.00 -0.77 6.07
CA ALA A 95 -16.68 -0.68 7.36
C ALA A 95 -17.03 0.76 7.74
N GLU A 96 -16.16 1.73 7.44
CA GLU A 96 -16.38 3.16 7.70
C GLU A 96 -17.45 3.77 6.78
N THR A 97 -17.38 3.46 5.48
CA THR A 97 -18.17 4.18 4.45
C THR A 97 -19.46 3.47 4.05
N GLY A 98 -19.58 2.17 4.35
CA GLY A 98 -20.65 1.31 3.86
C GLY A 98 -20.58 1.00 2.35
N LEU A 99 -19.55 1.48 1.65
CA LEU A 99 -19.33 1.17 0.23
C LEU A 99 -18.84 -0.27 0.08
N TYR A 100 -19.21 -0.91 -1.02
CA TYR A 100 -18.84 -2.30 -1.32
C TYR A 100 -18.23 -2.43 -2.72
N PRO A 101 -17.33 -3.42 -2.95
CA PRO A 101 -16.60 -3.60 -4.21
C PRO A 101 -17.46 -4.03 -5.41
N GLY A 102 -18.73 -4.34 -5.20
CA GLY A 102 -19.63 -4.88 -6.22
C GLY A 102 -19.58 -6.41 -6.34
N ARG A 103 -20.35 -6.95 -7.30
CA ARG A 103 -20.52 -8.41 -7.50
C ARG A 103 -19.78 -8.97 -8.71
N ALA A 104 -19.20 -8.11 -9.55
CA ALA A 104 -18.52 -8.51 -10.78
C ALA A 104 -17.05 -8.07 -10.77
N ARG A 105 -16.16 -8.89 -11.34
CA ARG A 105 -14.74 -8.52 -11.51
C ARG A 105 -14.46 -7.70 -12.77
N LYS A 106 -15.26 -7.84 -13.83
CA LYS A 106 -14.91 -7.20 -15.11
C LYS A 106 -15.10 -5.68 -15.09
N VAL A 107 -16.17 -5.23 -14.45
CA VAL A 107 -16.57 -3.83 -14.40
C VAL A 107 -17.06 -3.54 -12.99
N LEU A 108 -16.51 -2.49 -12.37
CA LEU A 108 -16.99 -2.04 -11.07
C LEU A 108 -18.38 -1.41 -11.24
N GLU A 109 -19.31 -1.85 -10.39
CA GLU A 109 -20.58 -1.15 -10.14
C GLU A 109 -20.31 0.23 -9.52
N GLU A 110 -21.31 1.10 -9.51
CA GLU A 110 -21.19 2.47 -8.99
C GLU A 110 -20.57 2.52 -7.57
N SER A 111 -21.03 1.65 -6.67
CA SER A 111 -20.46 1.53 -5.32
C SER A 111 -18.97 1.17 -5.35
N GLY A 112 -18.57 0.24 -6.21
CA GLY A 112 -17.16 -0.15 -6.36
C GLY A 112 -16.30 0.97 -6.94
N GLN A 113 -16.83 1.73 -7.90
CA GLN A 113 -16.15 2.91 -8.46
C GLN A 113 -15.97 4.01 -7.41
N ARG A 114 -17.01 4.26 -6.59
CA ARG A 114 -16.92 5.19 -5.45
C ARG A 114 -15.89 4.73 -4.44
N LEU A 115 -15.87 3.44 -4.10
CA LEU A 115 -14.88 2.87 -3.19
C LEU A 115 -13.45 3.02 -3.76
N ALA A 116 -13.25 2.78 -5.05
CA ALA A 116 -11.95 2.98 -5.69
C ALA A 116 -11.49 4.44 -5.61
N ARG A 117 -12.40 5.40 -5.80
CA ARG A 117 -12.12 6.83 -5.62
C ARG A 117 -11.77 7.16 -4.17
N GLU A 118 -12.50 6.64 -3.18
CA GLU A 118 -12.18 6.85 -1.76
C GLU A 118 -10.79 6.32 -1.40
N VAL A 119 -10.44 5.12 -1.88
CA VAL A 119 -9.10 4.53 -1.71
C VAL A 119 -8.04 5.41 -2.36
N ALA A 120 -8.26 5.87 -3.60
CA ALA A 120 -7.34 6.75 -4.30
C ALA A 120 -7.16 8.09 -3.56
N LEU A 121 -8.24 8.72 -3.09
CA LEU A 121 -8.16 10.00 -2.38
C LEU A 121 -7.44 9.90 -1.03
N LYS A 122 -7.70 8.83 -0.25
CA LYS A 122 -6.95 8.57 0.99
C LYS A 122 -5.46 8.35 0.71
N THR A 123 -5.13 7.59 -0.33
CA THR A 123 -3.74 7.36 -0.75
C THR A 123 -3.08 8.65 -1.24
N ALA A 124 -3.81 9.45 -2.02
CA ALA A 124 -3.35 10.73 -2.57
C ALA A 124 -2.95 11.72 -1.49
N ARG A 125 -3.70 11.75 -0.38
CA ARG A 125 -3.36 12.57 0.79
C ARG A 125 -2.00 12.19 1.37
N ILE A 126 -1.70 10.89 1.45
CA ILE A 126 -0.41 10.39 1.93
C ILE A 126 0.70 10.76 0.96
N VAL A 127 0.49 10.52 -0.35
CA VAL A 127 1.46 10.88 -1.41
C VAL A 127 1.80 12.38 -1.36
N ARG A 128 0.79 13.27 -1.31
CA ARG A 128 1.01 14.73 -1.17
C ARG A 128 1.80 15.06 0.09
N GLY A 129 1.40 14.49 1.23
CA GLY A 129 2.11 14.71 2.48
C GLY A 129 3.59 14.37 2.37
N MET A 130 3.93 13.21 1.81
CA MET A 130 5.32 12.78 1.64
C MET A 130 6.11 13.64 0.62
N ARG A 131 5.44 14.14 -0.43
CA ARG A 131 6.06 14.94 -1.51
C ARG A 131 6.27 16.41 -1.11
N GLU A 132 5.29 17.00 -0.44
CA GLU A 132 5.22 18.44 -0.18
C GLU A 132 5.85 18.81 1.18
N SER A 133 5.93 17.87 2.13
CA SER A 133 6.51 18.13 3.45
C SER A 133 8.04 18.13 3.39
N PRO A 134 8.71 19.26 3.67
CA PRO A 134 10.18 19.32 3.68
C PRO A 134 10.77 18.44 4.79
N ASP A 135 10.01 18.20 5.85
CA ASP A 135 10.43 17.42 7.02
C ASP A 135 10.22 15.91 6.86
N TYR A 136 9.58 15.46 5.77
CA TYR A 136 9.42 14.05 5.51
C TYR A 136 10.60 13.52 4.71
N HIS A 137 11.26 12.51 5.27
CA HIS A 137 12.35 11.82 4.61
C HIS A 137 12.04 10.33 4.54
N TYR A 138 12.22 9.73 3.38
CA TYR A 138 12.27 8.28 3.28
C TYR A 138 13.73 7.83 3.35
N TYR A 139 13.99 6.82 4.16
CA TYR A 139 15.30 6.18 4.22
C TYR A 139 15.26 4.92 3.38
N PRO A 140 16.11 4.80 2.35
CA PRO A 140 16.18 3.60 1.54
C PRO A 140 16.40 2.35 2.38
N GLN A 141 15.73 1.27 2.02
CA GLN A 141 15.83 -0.04 2.65
C GLN A 141 16.46 -1.02 1.67
N LYS A 142 16.94 -2.15 2.18
CA LYS A 142 17.46 -3.24 1.34
C LYS A 142 16.57 -4.46 1.46
N VAL A 143 16.23 -5.05 0.32
CA VAL A 143 15.48 -6.30 0.26
C VAL A 143 16.34 -7.41 0.87
N GLN A 144 15.79 -8.16 1.81
CA GLN A 144 16.46 -9.30 2.44
C GLN A 144 15.71 -10.59 2.10
N ALA A 145 16.00 -11.16 0.93
CA ALA A 145 15.41 -12.42 0.48
C ALA A 145 16.21 -13.67 0.91
N LEU A 146 17.38 -13.51 1.53
CA LEU A 146 18.26 -14.63 1.87
C LEU A 146 17.68 -15.45 3.04
N GLY A 147 17.51 -16.75 2.82
CA GLY A 147 17.11 -17.72 3.86
C GLY A 147 15.61 -17.97 3.98
N LEU A 148 14.78 -17.45 3.07
CA LEU A 148 13.35 -17.76 3.02
C LEU A 148 13.11 -19.14 2.40
N THR A 149 12.33 -19.99 3.07
CA THR A 149 11.82 -21.23 2.48
C THR A 149 10.39 -21.03 1.99
N LEU A 150 9.96 -21.82 0.99
CA LEU A 150 8.62 -21.74 0.40
C LEU A 150 7.49 -21.95 1.44
N CYS A 151 7.83 -22.53 2.60
CA CYS A 151 6.91 -22.91 3.67
C CYS A 151 7.07 -22.10 4.95
N ASP A 152 7.80 -20.98 4.93
CA ASP A 152 7.84 -20.03 6.04
C ASP A 152 6.51 -19.26 6.06
N TYR A 153 5.42 -19.95 6.39
CA TYR A 153 4.03 -19.47 6.36
C TYR A 153 3.65 -18.60 7.57
N GLU A 154 4.57 -18.36 8.50
CA GLU A 154 4.32 -17.68 9.77
C GLU A 154 4.82 -16.23 9.78
N VAL A 155 4.66 -15.49 8.68
CA VAL A 155 4.78 -14.04 8.76
C VAL A 155 3.48 -13.49 9.33
N ASP A 156 3.42 -13.37 10.65
CA ASP A 156 2.44 -12.49 11.28
C ASP A 156 2.73 -11.06 10.78
N VAL A 157 1.85 -10.56 9.91
CA VAL A 157 2.03 -9.26 9.25
C VAL A 157 2.03 -8.13 10.28
N GLU A 158 1.18 -8.23 11.30
CA GLU A 158 1.04 -7.17 12.30
C GLU A 158 2.28 -7.16 13.21
N GLU A 159 2.82 -8.33 13.57
CA GLU A 159 4.09 -8.42 14.29
C GLU A 159 5.29 -7.98 13.41
N ALA A 160 5.40 -8.50 12.19
CA ALA A 160 6.55 -8.28 11.32
C ALA A 160 6.68 -6.83 10.83
N LEU A 161 5.54 -6.17 10.54
CA LEU A 161 5.52 -4.80 10.06
C LEU A 161 5.18 -3.79 11.17
N GLY A 162 4.61 -4.21 12.30
CA GLY A 162 4.33 -3.34 13.44
C GLY A 162 3.43 -2.16 13.09
N TYR A 163 2.33 -2.41 12.36
CA TYR A 163 1.42 -1.36 11.92
C TYR A 163 0.72 -0.70 13.12
N ILE A 164 0.64 0.63 13.07
CA ILE A 164 -0.25 1.43 13.90
C ILE A 164 -1.33 2.06 13.03
N LYS A 165 -2.57 2.08 13.55
CA LYS A 165 -3.70 2.74 12.89
C LYS A 165 -3.57 4.25 13.08
N ILE A 166 -3.54 4.99 11.98
CA ILE A 166 -3.41 6.45 11.98
C ILE A 166 -4.75 7.12 11.67
N ALA A 167 -5.54 6.51 10.78
CA ALA A 167 -6.91 6.92 10.47
C ALA A 167 -7.70 5.69 10.00
N PRO A 168 -9.04 5.77 9.85
CA PRO A 168 -9.83 4.69 9.29
C PRO A 168 -9.29 4.23 7.91
N GLY A 169 -8.86 2.96 7.86
CA GLY A 169 -8.25 2.35 6.69
C GLY A 169 -6.83 2.78 6.38
N VAL A 170 -6.18 3.59 7.22
CA VAL A 170 -4.81 4.09 7.01
C VAL A 170 -3.90 3.66 8.15
N TYR A 171 -2.85 2.94 7.78
CA TYR A 171 -1.90 2.31 8.68
C TYR A 171 -0.47 2.67 8.29
N ARG A 172 0.44 2.58 9.25
CA ARG A 172 1.85 2.91 9.08
C ARG A 172 2.69 2.04 10.02
N PRO A 173 3.83 1.46 9.59
CA PRO A 173 4.74 0.80 10.51
C PRO A 173 5.25 1.78 11.57
N LYS A 174 5.23 1.41 12.85
CA LYS A 174 5.66 2.29 13.97
C LYS A 174 7.06 2.88 13.75
N GLU A 175 7.96 2.08 13.16
CA GLU A 175 9.37 2.44 12.94
C GLU A 175 9.62 3.40 11.76
N MET A 176 8.66 3.56 10.85
CA MET A 176 8.85 4.49 9.72
C MET A 176 8.78 5.96 10.23
N ASN A 177 8.86 6.95 9.34
CA ASN A 177 8.54 8.34 9.72
C ASN A 177 7.03 8.62 9.74
N PRO A 178 6.52 9.46 10.66
CA PRO A 178 5.12 9.87 10.69
C PRO A 178 4.64 10.43 9.35
N LEU A 179 3.41 10.08 8.95
CA LEU A 179 2.83 10.57 7.70
C LEU A 179 2.40 12.04 7.86
N PRO A 180 2.90 12.97 7.04
CA PRO A 180 2.53 14.37 7.13
C PRO A 180 1.02 14.57 6.89
N GLY A 181 0.42 15.49 7.63
CA GLY A 181 -1.01 15.80 7.52
C GLY A 181 -1.94 14.81 8.22
N PHE A 182 -1.42 13.91 9.07
CA PHE A 182 -2.22 13.07 9.97
C PHE A 182 -1.86 13.34 11.43
N GLU A 183 -2.87 13.49 12.28
CA GLU A 183 -2.68 13.60 13.73
C GLU A 183 -2.24 12.24 14.30
N GLN A 184 -1.23 12.23 15.17
CA GLN A 184 -0.80 11.01 15.85
C GLN A 184 -1.82 10.63 16.91
N LYS A 185 -2.80 9.81 16.54
CA LYS A 185 -3.63 9.07 17.51
C LYS A 185 -3.17 7.62 17.47
N GLU A 186 -2.17 7.29 18.29
CA GLU A 186 -1.76 5.90 18.47
C GLU A 186 -2.94 5.11 19.07
N THR A 187 -3.64 4.36 18.22
CA THR A 187 -4.52 3.29 18.67
C THR A 187 -3.82 2.00 18.27
N GLN A 188 -3.32 1.25 19.26
CA GLN A 188 -2.79 -0.09 19.01
C GLN A 188 -3.93 -0.97 18.49
N VAL A 189 -3.63 -1.75 17.45
CA VAL A 189 -4.53 -2.73 16.83
C VAL A 189 -4.39 -4.04 17.57
#